data_AF-A0A3S9UYG9-F1
#
_entry.id   AF-A0A3S9UYG9-F1
#
_cell.length_a   1.000
_cell.length_b   1.000
_cell.length_c   1.000
_cell.angle_alpha   90.00
_cell.angle_beta   90.00
_cell.angle_gamma   90.00
#
_symmetry.space_group_name_H-M   'P 1'
#
loop_
_entity.id
_entity.type
_entity.pdbx_description
1 polymer ?
#
loop_
_entity_poly.entity_id
_entity_poly.type
_entity_poly.pdbx_seq_one_letter_code
_entity_poly.pdbx_strand_id
1 'polypeptide(L)'
;MTKGITLQEIDTSATSRLVIKDSAGRAKVTAPSAADEIALKSTVDNAVGNLSTLQTIDKSNVVKAINELFTNVSNGKSSIAAAITGKGVAASGSDTFDQLAAKIGQIVIGKKYASGLLTSSISMQKFYYYENNNSNNYYTLIISGLDFVPSFIFCKSASDYARPGGILYSTTLPTREYPNARISIDYYLGDSGHRNMICNSDVLLGPNYVMPTQDGNKSHHWFAIE
;
A
#
# COMPACT_ATOMS: atom_id res chain seq x y z
N MET A 1 -72.17 -4.75 -61.60
CA MET A 1 -71.11 -5.52 -60.92
C MET A 1 -69.82 -4.70 -60.99
N THR A 2 -69.20 -4.56 -59.83
CA THR A 2 -67.97 -3.86 -59.44
C THR A 2 -67.21 -3.09 -60.53
N LYS A 3 -67.21 -1.75 -60.41
CA LYS A 3 -66.37 -0.83 -61.17
C LYS A 3 -64.92 -1.10 -60.75
N GLY A 4 -64.18 -1.85 -61.56
CA GLY A 4 -62.78 -2.18 -61.31
C GLY A 4 -61.93 -0.91 -61.29
N ILE A 5 -61.08 -0.79 -60.28
CA ILE A 5 -60.10 0.29 -60.16
C ILE A 5 -59.24 0.29 -61.43
N THR A 6 -59.19 1.43 -62.11
CA THR A 6 -58.45 1.56 -63.37
C THR A 6 -56.95 1.69 -63.07
N LEU A 7 -56.08 1.15 -63.93
CA LEU A 7 -54.61 1.23 -63.77
C LEU A 7 -54.08 2.66 -63.57
N GLN A 8 -54.80 3.68 -64.04
CA GLN A 8 -54.49 5.10 -63.82
C GLN A 8 -54.62 5.53 -62.35
N GLU A 9 -55.53 4.93 -61.59
CA GLU A 9 -55.70 5.21 -60.16
C GLU A 9 -54.60 4.54 -59.32
N ILE A 10 -53.96 3.49 -59.86
CA ILE A 10 -52.77 2.85 -59.26
C ILE A 10 -51.50 3.60 -59.64
N ASP A 11 -51.39 4.21 -60.83
CA ASP A 11 -50.15 4.82 -61.30
C ASP A 11 -49.76 6.13 -60.57
N THR A 12 -50.75 6.92 -60.14
CA THR A 12 -50.47 8.08 -59.26
C THR A 12 -50.30 7.68 -57.79
N SER A 13 -50.85 6.53 -57.37
CA SER A 13 -50.68 6.00 -56.01
C SER A 13 -49.45 5.09 -55.84
N ALA A 14 -48.87 4.58 -56.93
CA ALA A 14 -47.71 3.69 -56.94
C ALA A 14 -46.39 4.43 -57.23
N THR A 15 -46.44 5.61 -57.83
CA THR A 15 -45.27 6.51 -57.97
C THR A 15 -44.85 7.13 -56.65
N SER A 16 -45.74 7.15 -55.64
CA SER A 16 -45.46 7.51 -54.24
C SER A 16 -45.54 6.29 -53.32
N ARG A 17 -44.81 5.20 -53.62
CA ARG A 17 -44.64 4.09 -52.66
C ARG A 17 -44.31 4.72 -51.29
N LEU A 18 -45.17 4.49 -50.30
CA LEU A 18 -45.25 5.07 -48.96
C LEU A 18 -43.91 5.37 -48.22
N VAL A 19 -42.79 4.82 -48.71
CA VAL A 19 -41.44 4.97 -48.18
C VAL A 19 -40.47 5.19 -49.36
N ILE A 20 -39.88 6.39 -49.46
CA ILE A 20 -38.72 6.63 -50.32
C ILE A 20 -37.55 5.86 -49.70
N LYS A 21 -36.76 5.13 -50.50
CA LYS A 21 -35.58 4.41 -50.00
C LYS A 21 -34.30 5.06 -50.50
N ASP A 22 -33.25 5.02 -49.68
CA ASP A 22 -31.90 5.39 -50.14
C ASP A 22 -31.23 4.26 -50.95
N SER A 23 -30.01 4.49 -51.44
CA SER A 23 -29.23 3.49 -52.21
C SER A 23 -28.87 2.24 -51.40
N ALA A 24 -29.04 2.25 -50.08
CA ALA A 24 -28.89 1.11 -49.19
C ALA A 24 -30.24 0.47 -48.81
N GLY A 25 -31.36 0.89 -49.42
CA GLY A 25 -32.69 0.33 -49.19
C GLY A 25 -33.37 0.76 -47.88
N ARG A 26 -32.79 1.71 -47.14
CA ARG A 26 -33.35 2.25 -45.89
C ARG A 26 -34.43 3.27 -46.19
N ALA A 27 -35.47 3.32 -45.37
CA ALA A 27 -36.48 4.38 -45.43
C ALA A 27 -35.81 5.76 -45.30
N LYS A 28 -36.15 6.67 -46.21
CA LYS A 28 -35.63 8.03 -46.32
C LYS A 28 -36.83 8.97 -46.31
N VAL A 29 -36.82 9.95 -45.42
CA VAL A 29 -37.73 11.10 -45.48
C VAL A 29 -37.00 12.23 -46.21
N THR A 30 -37.65 12.83 -47.18
CA THR A 30 -37.12 14.03 -47.85
C THR A 30 -37.17 15.19 -46.86
N ALA A 31 -36.00 15.65 -46.39
CA ALA A 31 -35.79 16.85 -45.57
C ALA A 31 -37.00 17.23 -44.66
N PRO A 32 -37.22 16.51 -43.54
CA PRO A 32 -38.26 16.88 -42.58
C PRO A 32 -38.07 18.33 -42.13
N SER A 33 -39.13 19.13 -42.29
CA SER A 33 -39.12 20.58 -42.00
C SER A 33 -39.38 20.90 -40.53
N ALA A 34 -39.84 19.91 -39.76
CA ALA A 34 -40.11 20.00 -38.34
C ALA A 34 -39.36 18.89 -37.57
N ALA A 35 -38.92 19.21 -36.34
CA ALA A 35 -38.16 18.30 -35.49
C ALA A 35 -38.95 17.06 -35.03
N ASP A 36 -40.29 17.11 -35.14
CA ASP A 36 -41.20 16.11 -34.59
C ASP A 36 -41.53 14.94 -35.54
N GLU A 37 -40.97 14.93 -36.77
CA GLU A 37 -41.33 13.92 -37.79
C GLU A 37 -40.44 12.66 -37.74
N ILE A 38 -39.14 12.81 -38.00
CA ILE A 38 -38.15 11.72 -38.00
C ILE A 38 -36.78 12.28 -37.62
N ALA A 39 -36.04 11.56 -36.77
CA ALA A 39 -34.70 11.97 -36.36
C ALA A 39 -33.74 11.95 -37.57
N LEU A 40 -33.17 13.11 -37.91
CA LEU A 40 -32.10 13.23 -38.90
C LEU A 40 -30.84 12.55 -38.36
N LYS A 41 -30.19 11.71 -39.19
CA LYS A 41 -28.95 11.02 -38.81
C LYS A 41 -27.88 11.99 -38.31
N SER A 42 -27.72 13.15 -38.97
CA SER A 42 -26.78 14.19 -38.55
C SER A 42 -27.09 14.73 -37.16
N THR A 43 -28.37 14.94 -36.82
CA THR A 43 -28.78 15.38 -35.48
C THR A 43 -28.44 14.34 -34.44
N VAL A 44 -28.69 13.05 -34.73
CA VAL A 44 -28.33 11.95 -33.83
C VAL A 44 -26.81 11.84 -33.68
N ASP A 45 -26.06 11.79 -34.79
CA ASP A 45 -24.59 11.72 -34.77
C ASP A 45 -23.97 12.91 -34.03
N ASN A 46 -24.53 14.12 -34.15
CA ASN A 46 -24.05 15.30 -33.41
C ASN A 46 -24.31 15.19 -31.90
N ALA A 47 -25.40 14.55 -31.49
CA ALA A 47 -25.74 14.39 -30.07
C ALA A 47 -24.97 13.25 -29.39
N VAL A 48 -24.77 12.11 -30.09
CA VAL A 48 -24.16 10.90 -29.49
C VAL A 48 -22.74 10.59 -29.98
N GLY A 49 -22.30 11.21 -31.08
CA GLY A 49 -21.02 10.89 -31.73
C GLY A 49 -21.06 9.62 -32.59
N ASN A 50 -19.96 9.37 -33.32
CA ASN A 50 -19.79 8.16 -34.13
C ASN A 50 -19.21 7.02 -33.30
N LEU A 51 -19.76 5.80 -33.41
CA LEU A 51 -19.22 4.64 -32.68
C LEU A 51 -17.75 4.34 -33.01
N SER A 52 -17.33 4.61 -34.24
CA SER A 52 -15.93 4.42 -34.68
C SER A 52 -14.93 5.29 -33.92
N THR A 53 -15.37 6.40 -33.33
CA THR A 53 -14.51 7.32 -32.58
C THR A 53 -14.36 6.95 -31.10
N LEU A 54 -15.10 5.95 -30.60
CA LEU A 54 -14.90 5.42 -29.25
C LEU A 54 -13.48 4.86 -29.10
N GLN A 55 -12.87 5.05 -27.94
CA GLN A 55 -11.53 4.53 -27.61
C GLN A 55 -11.57 3.19 -26.87
N THR A 56 -12.76 2.71 -26.49
CA THR A 56 -12.99 1.39 -25.90
C THR A 56 -12.73 0.28 -26.93
N ILE A 57 -12.61 -0.95 -26.45
CA ILE A 57 -12.41 -2.12 -27.31
C ILE A 57 -13.75 -2.51 -27.96
N ASP A 58 -14.84 -2.61 -27.19
CA ASP A 58 -16.19 -2.83 -27.71
C ASP A 58 -16.80 -1.48 -28.14
N LYS A 59 -17.00 -1.33 -29.45
CA LYS A 59 -17.60 -0.16 -30.10
C LYS A 59 -18.95 -0.47 -30.74
N SER A 60 -19.56 -1.61 -30.43
CA SER A 60 -20.81 -2.04 -31.08
C SER A 60 -22.01 -1.16 -30.70
N ASN A 61 -21.97 -0.54 -29.52
CA ASN A 61 -22.82 0.58 -29.14
C ASN A 61 -22.24 1.33 -27.91
N VAL A 62 -22.82 2.49 -27.61
CA VAL A 62 -22.39 3.35 -26.50
C VAL A 62 -22.57 2.69 -25.13
N VAL A 63 -23.64 1.91 -24.92
CA VAL A 63 -23.90 1.25 -23.63
C VAL A 63 -22.82 0.23 -23.30
N LYS A 64 -22.42 -0.58 -24.28
CA LYS A 64 -21.34 -1.57 -24.10
C LYS A 64 -19.99 -0.90 -23.81
N ALA A 65 -19.67 0.19 -24.52
CA ALA A 65 -18.48 0.98 -24.26
C ALA A 65 -18.47 1.54 -22.83
N ILE A 66 -19.62 2.04 -22.33
CA ILE A 66 -19.74 2.53 -20.94
C ILE A 66 -19.59 1.39 -19.93
N ASN A 67 -20.19 0.22 -20.18
CA ASN A 67 -20.07 -0.95 -19.31
C ASN A 67 -18.63 -1.48 -19.26
N GLU A 68 -17.92 -1.45 -20.39
CA GLU A 68 -16.49 -1.75 -20.45
C GLU A 68 -15.69 -0.76 -19.59
N LEU A 69 -15.93 0.55 -19.73
CA LEU A 69 -15.27 1.58 -18.92
C LEU A 69 -15.51 1.35 -17.42
N PHE A 70 -16.75 1.07 -17.02
CA PHE A 70 -17.08 0.79 -15.62
C PHE A 70 -16.31 -0.43 -15.09
N THR A 71 -16.26 -1.50 -15.88
CA THR A 71 -15.53 -2.73 -15.55
C THR A 71 -14.03 -2.45 -15.42
N ASN A 72 -13.44 -1.72 -16.38
CA ASN A 72 -12.03 -1.35 -16.36
C ASN A 72 -11.67 -0.51 -15.12
N VAL A 73 -12.50 0.46 -14.76
CA VAL A 73 -12.32 1.27 -13.55
C VAL A 73 -12.43 0.41 -12.29
N SER A 74 -13.40 -0.51 -12.22
CA SER A 74 -13.56 -1.42 -11.08
C SER A 74 -12.35 -2.35 -10.92
N ASN A 75 -11.84 -2.90 -12.02
CA ASN A 75 -10.64 -3.73 -12.05
C ASN A 75 -9.42 -2.93 -11.58
N GLY A 76 -9.24 -1.71 -12.09
CA GLY A 76 -8.15 -0.82 -11.69
C GLY A 76 -8.15 -0.50 -10.19
N LYS A 77 -9.32 -0.15 -9.62
CA LYS A 77 -9.45 0.07 -8.17
C LYS A 77 -9.11 -1.18 -7.36
N SER A 78 -9.54 -2.35 -7.82
CA SER A 78 -9.26 -3.63 -7.16
C SER A 78 -7.75 -3.94 -7.17
N SER A 79 -7.05 -3.68 -8.28
CA SER A 79 -5.60 -3.84 -8.36
C SER A 79 -4.84 -2.88 -7.42
N ILE A 80 -5.26 -1.62 -7.36
CA ILE A 80 -4.67 -0.63 -6.44
C ILE A 80 -4.92 -1.02 -4.98
N ALA A 81 -6.16 -1.40 -4.64
CA ALA A 81 -6.52 -1.84 -3.29
C ALA A 81 -5.74 -3.09 -2.83
N ALA A 82 -5.54 -4.06 -3.74
CA ALA A 82 -4.72 -5.23 -3.46
C ALA A 82 -3.26 -4.84 -3.17
N ALA A 83 -2.69 -3.90 -3.93
CA ALA A 83 -1.34 -3.40 -3.69
C ALA A 83 -1.20 -2.69 -2.34
N ILE A 84 -2.16 -1.83 -1.97
CA ILE A 84 -2.19 -1.13 -0.67
C ILE A 84 -2.30 -2.14 0.48
N THR A 85 -3.19 -3.14 0.35
CA THR A 85 -3.32 -4.24 1.32
C THR A 85 -2.03 -5.04 1.45
N GLY A 86 -1.34 -5.29 0.34
CA GLY A 86 -0.01 -5.91 0.34
C GLY A 86 1.08 -5.10 1.05
N LYS A 87 0.85 -3.80 1.28
CA LYS A 87 1.71 -2.93 2.11
C LYS A 87 1.24 -2.80 3.56
N GLY A 88 0.25 -3.59 3.98
CA GLY A 88 -0.23 -3.65 5.36
C GLY A 88 -1.34 -2.66 5.70
N VAL A 89 -1.89 -1.92 4.73
CA VAL A 89 -3.02 -1.01 4.94
C VAL A 89 -4.28 -1.61 4.31
N ALA A 90 -5.33 -1.86 5.09
CA ALA A 90 -6.54 -2.51 4.60
C ALA A 90 -7.30 -1.65 3.56
N ALA A 91 -7.37 -2.11 2.31
CA ALA A 91 -8.09 -1.45 1.21
C ALA A 91 -9.01 -2.42 0.45
N SER A 92 -10.04 -1.88 -0.19
CA SER A 92 -11.04 -2.64 -0.95
C SER A 92 -11.25 -2.05 -2.34
N GLY A 93 -11.56 -2.90 -3.33
CA GLY A 93 -11.95 -2.44 -4.68
C GLY A 93 -13.24 -1.61 -4.72
N SER A 94 -14.03 -1.64 -3.62
CA SER A 94 -15.20 -0.79 -3.43
C SER A 94 -14.87 0.63 -2.94
N ASP A 95 -13.65 0.88 -2.48
CA ASP A 95 -13.22 2.21 -2.04
C ASP A 95 -13.27 3.20 -3.23
N THR A 96 -13.61 4.45 -2.93
CA THR A 96 -13.46 5.56 -3.89
C THR A 96 -11.99 5.86 -4.15
N PHE A 97 -11.68 6.56 -5.25
CA PHE A 97 -10.30 6.97 -5.53
C PHE A 97 -9.70 7.84 -4.41
N ASP A 98 -10.50 8.72 -3.81
CA ASP A 98 -10.06 9.56 -2.68
C ASP A 98 -9.74 8.72 -1.43
N GLN A 99 -10.55 7.71 -1.13
CA GLN A 99 -10.28 6.77 -0.04
C GLN A 99 -9.02 5.95 -0.31
N LEU A 100 -8.81 5.46 -1.54
CA LEU A 100 -7.58 4.76 -1.92
C LEU A 100 -6.36 5.67 -1.79
N ALA A 101 -6.45 6.92 -2.22
CA ALA A 101 -5.38 7.92 -2.09
C ALA A 101 -5.03 8.19 -0.62
N ALA A 102 -6.05 8.37 0.24
CA ALA A 102 -5.83 8.52 1.68
C ALA A 102 -5.13 7.31 2.29
N LYS A 103 -5.53 6.09 1.88
CA LYS A 103 -4.90 4.84 2.34
C LYS A 103 -3.46 4.68 1.83
N ILE A 104 -3.15 5.15 0.63
CA ILE A 104 -1.75 5.22 0.15
C ILE A 104 -0.91 6.08 1.11
N GLY A 105 -1.45 7.19 1.60
CA GLY A 105 -0.78 8.05 2.59
C GLY A 105 -0.55 7.39 3.96
N GLN A 106 -1.21 6.27 4.24
CA GLN A 106 -1.02 5.49 5.48
C GLN A 106 0.06 4.41 5.36
N ILE A 107 0.60 4.19 4.15
CA ILE A 107 1.64 3.18 3.93
C ILE A 107 2.92 3.60 4.67
N VAL A 108 3.42 2.70 5.53
CA VAL A 108 4.70 2.90 6.23
C VAL A 108 5.85 2.66 5.25
N ILE A 109 6.63 3.69 4.97
CA ILE A 109 7.72 3.69 3.96
C ILE A 109 9.13 3.51 4.55
N GLY A 110 9.26 3.17 5.83
CA GLY A 110 10.54 2.97 6.53
C GLY A 110 10.50 1.82 7.54
N LYS A 111 11.66 1.43 8.07
CA LYS A 111 11.75 0.46 9.17
C LYS A 111 10.98 0.97 10.38
N LYS A 112 10.28 0.09 11.09
CA LYS A 112 9.66 0.46 12.36
C LYS A 112 10.75 0.86 13.36
N TYR A 113 10.46 1.86 14.19
CA TYR A 113 11.36 2.28 15.25
C TYR A 113 10.56 2.66 16.50
N ALA A 114 11.20 2.54 17.65
CA ALA A 114 10.67 2.99 18.93
C ALA A 114 11.79 3.61 19.76
N SER A 115 11.44 4.52 20.67
CA SER A 115 12.39 5.12 21.59
C SER A 115 11.70 5.54 22.88
N GLY A 116 12.49 5.75 23.92
CA GLY A 116 11.94 6.26 25.17
C GLY A 116 12.98 6.45 26.25
N LEU A 117 12.45 6.67 27.44
CA LEU A 117 13.19 6.70 28.70
C LEU A 117 12.78 5.49 29.52
N LEU A 118 13.75 4.84 30.15
CA LEU A 118 13.52 3.80 31.15
C LEU A 118 14.53 3.94 32.27
N THR A 119 14.25 3.32 33.41
CA THR A 119 15.16 3.32 34.57
C THR A 119 15.74 1.92 34.74
N SER A 120 17.04 1.84 34.96
CA SER A 120 17.72 0.57 35.24
C SER A 120 17.28 -0.04 36.56
N SER A 121 17.43 -1.36 36.68
CA SER A 121 17.14 -2.08 37.91
C SER A 121 17.95 -1.57 39.11
N ILE A 122 17.44 -1.86 40.30
CA ILE A 122 18.15 -1.63 41.57
C ILE A 122 19.03 -2.82 41.97
N SER A 123 18.77 -4.00 41.40
CA SER A 123 19.50 -5.24 41.66
C SER A 123 20.26 -5.67 40.41
N MET A 124 21.45 -6.23 40.60
CA MET A 124 22.26 -6.73 39.51
C MET A 124 21.86 -8.16 39.12
N GLN A 125 22.01 -8.48 37.83
CA GLN A 125 21.91 -9.83 37.28
C GLN A 125 23.24 -10.25 36.63
N LYS A 126 23.44 -11.55 36.46
CA LYS A 126 24.62 -12.09 35.78
C LYS A 126 24.47 -11.97 34.27
N PHE A 127 25.50 -11.43 33.64
CA PHE A 127 25.68 -11.52 32.19
C PHE A 127 26.98 -12.24 31.89
N TYR A 128 26.96 -13.02 30.83
CA TYR A 128 28.09 -13.85 30.44
C TYR A 128 28.78 -13.23 29.23
N TYR A 129 30.10 -13.17 29.28
CA TYR A 129 30.92 -12.88 28.12
C TYR A 129 30.93 -14.07 27.21
N TYR A 130 30.69 -13.82 25.93
CA TYR A 130 30.64 -14.87 24.93
C TYR A 130 32.02 -15.53 24.72
N GLU A 131 33.09 -14.77 24.88
CA GLU A 131 34.46 -15.15 24.52
C GLU A 131 35.05 -16.25 25.41
N ASN A 132 34.65 -16.28 26.68
CA ASN A 132 35.25 -17.13 27.71
C ASN A 132 34.25 -17.69 28.72
N ASN A 133 32.94 -17.49 28.53
CA ASN A 133 31.87 -17.84 29.48
C ASN A 133 32.04 -17.27 30.89
N ASN A 134 32.96 -16.32 31.10
CA ASN A 134 33.06 -15.61 32.37
C ASN A 134 31.80 -14.75 32.55
N SER A 135 31.40 -14.52 33.80
CA SER A 135 30.24 -13.70 34.10
C SER A 135 30.61 -12.47 34.91
N ASN A 136 29.84 -11.41 34.72
CA ASN A 136 29.88 -10.23 35.56
C ASN A 136 28.46 -9.80 35.92
N ASN A 137 28.33 -9.12 37.06
CA ASN A 137 27.06 -8.60 37.54
C ASN A 137 26.82 -7.20 36.97
N TYR A 138 25.66 -6.99 36.35
CA TYR A 138 25.23 -5.70 35.80
C TYR A 138 23.78 -5.41 36.20
N TYR A 139 23.42 -4.14 36.30
CA TYR A 139 22.01 -3.76 36.35
C TYR A 139 21.37 -3.99 34.98
N THR A 140 20.04 -4.08 34.95
CA THR A 140 19.29 -4.41 33.73
C THR A 140 18.43 -3.25 33.28
N LEU A 141 18.39 -3.07 31.96
CA LEU A 141 17.36 -2.30 31.25
C LEU A 141 16.45 -3.32 30.58
N ILE A 142 15.14 -3.17 30.73
CA ILE A 142 14.17 -4.05 30.08
C ILE A 142 13.38 -3.22 29.08
N ILE A 143 13.62 -3.46 27.80
CA ILE A 143 12.85 -2.86 26.70
C ILE A 143 11.80 -3.90 26.30
N SER A 144 10.53 -3.52 26.39
CA SER A 144 9.38 -4.41 26.20
C SER A 144 8.28 -3.73 25.41
N GLY A 145 7.32 -4.50 24.91
CA GLY A 145 6.13 -3.96 24.25
C GLY A 145 6.39 -3.41 22.84
N LEU A 146 7.46 -3.85 22.19
CA LEU A 146 7.69 -3.56 20.77
C LEU A 146 6.72 -4.40 19.92
N ASP A 147 6.05 -3.79 18.96
CA ASP A 147 5.19 -4.45 17.96
C ASP A 147 6.01 -4.93 16.73
N PHE A 148 7.33 -4.98 16.88
CA PHE A 148 8.29 -5.45 15.89
C PHE A 148 9.49 -6.11 16.58
N VAL A 149 10.23 -6.93 15.83
CA VAL A 149 11.47 -7.55 16.28
C VAL A 149 12.63 -6.64 15.86
N PRO A 150 13.27 -5.88 16.77
CA PRO A 150 14.38 -5.01 16.41
C PRO A 150 15.59 -5.79 15.86
N SER A 151 16.18 -5.31 14.77
CA SER A 151 17.54 -5.67 14.34
C SER A 151 18.62 -4.85 15.02
N PHE A 152 18.25 -3.73 15.66
CA PHE A 152 19.18 -2.84 16.34
C PHE A 152 18.53 -2.19 17.57
N ILE A 153 19.23 -2.15 18.69
CA ILE A 153 18.86 -1.35 19.87
C ILE A 153 20.09 -0.62 20.38
N PHE A 154 19.93 0.64 20.73
CA PHE A 154 20.95 1.44 21.40
C PHE A 154 20.40 2.00 22.71
N CYS A 155 21.17 1.90 23.78
CA CYS A 155 20.87 2.53 25.07
C CYS A 155 22.04 3.40 25.52
N LYS A 156 21.73 4.56 26.13
CA LYS A 156 22.73 5.40 26.82
C LYS A 156 22.18 5.97 28.12
N SER A 157 23.04 6.26 29.08
CA SER A 157 22.66 7.00 30.29
C SER A 157 22.08 8.37 29.93
N ALA A 158 21.01 8.78 30.61
CA ALA A 158 20.37 10.09 30.46
C ALA A 158 20.96 11.15 31.40
N SER A 159 21.70 10.75 32.44
CA SER A 159 22.15 11.64 33.52
C SER A 159 23.63 12.05 33.47
N ASP A 160 24.49 11.38 32.68
CA ASP A 160 25.94 11.55 32.82
C ASP A 160 26.68 11.77 31.50
N TYR A 161 27.39 12.91 31.41
CA TYR A 161 28.34 13.24 30.33
C TYR A 161 29.73 12.60 30.54
N ALA A 162 30.01 12.03 31.72
CA ALA A 162 31.36 11.62 32.10
C ALA A 162 31.75 10.19 31.67
N ARG A 163 30.81 9.38 31.17
CA ARG A 163 31.03 8.00 30.71
C ARG A 163 30.20 7.74 29.45
N PRO A 164 30.66 8.12 28.24
CA PRO A 164 29.90 8.00 27.00
C PRO A 164 29.76 6.55 26.47
N GLY A 165 29.69 5.56 27.37
CA GLY A 165 29.51 4.17 27.01
C GLY A 165 28.07 3.90 26.55
N GLY A 166 27.93 3.43 25.33
CA GLY A 166 26.65 2.98 24.76
C GLY A 166 26.50 1.47 24.91
N ILE A 167 25.26 1.03 25.14
CA ILE A 167 24.90 -0.39 25.07
C ILE A 167 24.25 -0.62 23.72
N LEU A 168 24.79 -1.56 22.95
CA LEU A 168 24.36 -1.88 21.61
C LEU A 168 23.84 -3.31 21.57
N TYR A 169 22.66 -3.49 20.99
CA TYR A 169 22.21 -4.78 20.49
C TYR A 169 22.10 -4.73 18.98
N SER A 170 22.50 -5.79 18.30
CA SER A 170 22.27 -5.95 16.88
C SER A 170 22.21 -7.41 16.47
N THR A 171 21.35 -7.71 15.50
CA THR A 171 21.26 -9.03 14.88
C THR A 171 22.39 -9.30 13.88
N THR A 172 23.04 -8.23 13.40
CA THR A 172 24.08 -8.30 12.37
C THR A 172 25.45 -7.84 12.86
N LEU A 173 25.60 -7.45 14.14
CA LEU A 173 26.89 -7.06 14.72
C LEU A 173 27.92 -8.16 14.41
N PRO A 174 28.89 -7.90 13.52
CA PRO A 174 29.93 -8.84 13.23
C PRO A 174 31.10 -8.48 14.13
N THR A 175 31.43 -9.34 15.07
CA THR A 175 32.86 -9.53 15.31
C THR A 175 33.24 -10.80 14.57
N ARG A 176 34.33 -10.74 13.80
CA ARG A 176 34.92 -11.85 13.02
C ARG A 176 35.20 -13.10 13.87
N GLU A 177 35.04 -12.97 15.18
CA GLU A 177 35.47 -13.87 16.23
C GLU A 177 34.26 -14.47 17.00
N TYR A 178 33.07 -13.82 17.02
CA TYR A 178 31.96 -14.20 17.91
C TYR A 178 30.55 -14.10 17.28
N PRO A 179 30.16 -15.04 16.40
CA PRO A 179 28.94 -14.95 15.57
C PRO A 179 27.60 -15.04 16.31
N ASN A 180 27.59 -15.39 17.60
CA ASN A 180 26.36 -15.47 18.41
C ASN A 180 26.26 -14.37 19.48
N ALA A 181 27.28 -13.51 19.60
CA ALA A 181 27.17 -12.32 20.43
C ALA A 181 26.21 -11.32 19.79
N ARG A 182 25.28 -10.79 20.57
CA ARG A 182 24.27 -9.84 20.10
C ARG A 182 24.24 -8.55 20.89
N ILE A 183 24.95 -8.47 22.03
CA ILE A 183 25.11 -7.27 22.84
C ILE A 183 26.59 -6.89 22.90
N SER A 184 26.88 -5.60 22.69
CA SER A 184 28.16 -4.98 23.06
C SER A 184 27.91 -3.87 24.08
N ILE A 185 28.76 -3.80 25.09
CA ILE A 185 28.88 -2.62 25.95
C ILE A 185 30.21 -1.95 25.60
N ASP A 186 30.15 -0.81 24.91
CA ASP A 186 31.35 -0.02 24.64
C ASP A 186 31.64 0.93 25.79
N TYR A 187 32.94 1.11 26.06
CA TYR A 187 33.42 2.20 26.89
C TYR A 187 33.94 3.37 26.06
N TYR A 188 34.42 3.14 24.84
CA TYR A 188 34.74 4.10 23.78
C TYR A 188 34.93 3.29 22.49
N LEU A 189 34.51 3.78 21.32
CA LEU A 189 34.90 3.21 20.02
C LEU A 189 36.43 3.30 19.91
N GLY A 190 37.15 2.21 20.19
CA GLY A 190 38.60 2.13 20.05
C GLY A 190 39.40 1.68 21.27
N ASP A 191 38.77 1.32 22.40
CA ASP A 191 39.48 0.62 23.47
C ASP A 191 39.31 -0.90 23.35
N SER A 192 40.33 -1.65 23.72
CA SER A 192 40.60 -3.04 23.30
C SER A 192 39.70 -4.11 23.95
N GLY A 193 38.43 -3.79 24.25
CA GLY A 193 37.55 -4.63 25.06
C GLY A 193 36.08 -4.49 24.72
N HIS A 194 35.70 -4.68 23.45
CA HIS A 194 34.29 -4.87 23.09
C HIS A 194 33.76 -6.10 23.83
N ARG A 195 32.97 -5.90 24.88
CA ARG A 195 32.45 -7.02 25.68
C ARG A 195 31.21 -7.57 25.01
N ASN A 196 31.44 -8.55 24.15
CA ASN A 196 30.44 -9.37 23.50
C ASN A 196 29.71 -10.22 24.55
N MET A 197 28.42 -9.96 24.77
CA MET A 197 27.67 -10.52 25.91
C MET A 197 26.41 -11.27 25.48
N ILE A 198 26.04 -12.26 26.32
CA ILE A 198 24.76 -12.98 26.30
C ILE A 198 24.10 -12.87 27.68
N CYS A 199 22.76 -12.80 27.71
CA CYS A 199 21.99 -12.74 28.96
C CYS A 199 21.58 -14.15 29.39
N ASN A 200 21.91 -14.58 30.63
CA ASN A 200 21.42 -15.83 31.24
C ASN A 200 21.47 -17.09 30.34
N SER A 201 22.58 -17.32 29.61
CA SER A 201 22.80 -18.46 28.69
C SER A 201 21.82 -18.62 27.52
N ASP A 202 20.75 -17.84 27.44
CA ASP A 202 19.74 -17.89 26.38
C ASP A 202 19.93 -16.74 25.38
N VAL A 203 19.70 -17.04 24.09
CA VAL A 203 19.64 -16.02 23.05
C VAL A 203 18.45 -15.11 23.37
N LEU A 204 18.65 -13.78 23.32
CA LEU A 204 17.65 -12.72 23.59
C LEU A 204 16.50 -12.71 22.57
N LEU A 205 15.77 -13.82 22.48
CA LEU A 205 14.62 -14.05 21.63
C LEU A 205 13.43 -14.22 22.55
N GLY A 206 12.88 -13.10 22.99
CA GLY A 206 11.67 -13.02 23.81
C GLY A 206 11.00 -11.66 23.64
N PRO A 207 9.79 -11.44 24.18
CA PRO A 207 9.07 -10.17 24.06
C PRO A 207 9.77 -8.99 24.77
N ASN A 208 10.82 -9.28 25.54
CA ASN A 208 11.57 -8.34 26.35
C ASN A 208 13.07 -8.44 26.01
N TYR A 209 13.67 -7.31 25.69
CA TYR A 209 15.10 -7.16 25.43
C TYR A 209 15.80 -6.68 26.70
N VAL A 210 16.60 -7.56 27.30
CA VAL A 210 17.32 -7.30 28.55
C VAL A 210 18.74 -6.85 28.23
N MET A 211 19.08 -5.60 28.59
CA MET A 211 20.36 -4.98 28.28
C MET A 211 21.15 -4.70 29.58
N PRO A 212 22.45 -5.03 29.63
CA PRO A 212 23.31 -4.78 30.78
C PRO A 212 23.72 -3.31 30.87
N THR A 213 23.65 -2.71 32.06
CA THR A 213 24.20 -1.38 32.36
C THR A 213 24.99 -1.39 33.68
N GLN A 214 25.99 -0.52 33.79
CA GLN A 214 26.77 -0.34 35.02
C GLN A 214 26.07 0.52 36.07
N ASP A 215 25.09 1.31 35.64
CA ASP A 215 24.46 2.33 36.47
C ASP A 215 23.11 1.83 36.98
N GLY A 216 22.98 1.62 38.30
CA GLY A 216 21.75 1.15 38.94
C GLY A 216 20.82 2.28 39.34
N ASN A 217 19.52 2.08 39.18
CA ASN A 217 18.48 3.09 39.44
C ASN A 217 18.71 4.42 38.70
N LYS A 218 19.18 4.36 37.45
CA LYS A 218 19.46 5.54 36.61
C LYS A 218 18.63 5.52 35.34
N SER A 219 18.22 6.70 34.89
CA SER A 219 17.48 6.87 33.65
C SER A 219 18.38 6.70 32.43
N HIS A 220 17.87 6.01 31.41
CA HIS A 220 18.55 5.76 30.15
C HIS A 220 17.62 6.11 28.99
N HIS A 221 18.18 6.77 27.97
CA HIS A 221 17.52 6.87 26.67
C HIS A 221 17.77 5.58 25.90
N TRP A 222 16.73 5.09 25.24
CA TRP A 222 16.84 3.95 24.35
C TRP A 222 16.17 4.22 23.01
N PHE A 223 16.65 3.52 21.99
CA PHE A 223 16.14 3.57 20.63
C PHE A 223 16.28 2.18 19.99
N ALA A 224 15.25 1.73 19.29
CA ALA A 224 15.18 0.43 18.64
C ALA A 224 14.70 0.59 17.20
N ILE A 225 15.26 -0.19 16.26
CA ILE A 225 14.83 -0.26 14.86
C ILE A 225 14.64 -1.72 14.46
N GLU A 226 13.58 -2.00 13.71
CA GLU A 226 13.33 -3.25 12.97
C GLU A 226 14.48 -3.65 12.04
#